data_AF-A0A087BKN9-F1
#
_entry.id   AF-A0A087BKN9-F1
#
_cell.length_a   1.000
_cell.length_b   1.000
_cell.length_c   1.000
_cell.angle_alpha   90.00
_cell.angle_beta   90.00
_cell.angle_gamma   90.00
#
_symmetry.space_group_name_H-M   'P 1'
#
loop_
_entity.id
_entity.type
_entity.pdbx_description
1 polymer ?
#
loop_
_entity_poly.entity_id
_entity_poly.type
_entity_poly.pdbx_seq_one_letter_code
_entity_poly.pdbx_strand_id
1 'polypeptide(L)'
;MYGQPTTLPAGQTAIDNADYLKQVSATEEYQSQTKETLAAGISATLALPQAINALRVPAGAVYGINGNKGCIMTPDGTSHTVSIVGSSLGVSLVQLGSGDAASITSVAVGSKIAGATCS
;
A
#
# COMPACT_ATOMS: atom_id res chain seq x y z
N MET A 1 -1.84 3.68 -22.92
CA MET A 1 -1.30 4.37 -21.73
C MET A 1 -0.18 5.26 -22.24
N TYR A 2 -0.15 6.56 -21.97
CA TYR A 2 0.70 7.57 -22.65
C TYR A 2 2.22 7.40 -22.44
N GLY A 3 2.69 6.20 -22.08
CA GLY A 3 4.08 5.76 -22.11
C GLY A 3 5.02 6.41 -21.08
N GLN A 4 4.64 7.55 -20.51
CA GLN A 4 5.51 8.35 -19.66
C GLN A 4 5.18 8.12 -18.18
N PRO A 5 5.99 7.33 -17.44
CA PRO A 5 5.84 7.24 -16.00
C PRO A 5 6.25 8.56 -15.34
N THR A 6 5.56 8.94 -14.28
CA THR A 6 5.94 10.08 -13.43
C THR A 6 5.59 9.79 -11.99
N THR A 7 6.22 10.51 -11.08
CA THR A 7 5.97 10.39 -9.64
C THR A 7 4.95 11.43 -9.23
N LEU A 8 3.84 10.98 -8.65
CA LEU A 8 2.89 11.87 -7.98
C LEU A 8 3.55 12.40 -6.69
N PRO A 9 3.71 13.73 -6.53
CA PRO A 9 4.29 14.28 -5.31
C PRO A 9 3.44 13.94 -4.09
N ALA A 10 4.11 13.68 -2.95
CA ALA A 10 3.41 13.38 -1.71
C ALA A 10 2.46 14.52 -1.30
N GLY A 11 1.22 14.17 -0.95
CA GLY A 11 0.20 15.14 -0.55
C GLY A 11 -0.47 15.88 -1.71
N GLN A 12 -0.15 15.54 -2.96
CA GLN A 12 -0.81 16.10 -4.13
C GLN A 12 -1.70 15.06 -4.82
N THR A 13 -2.73 15.56 -5.51
CA THR A 13 -3.63 14.76 -6.36
C THR A 13 -3.51 15.14 -7.83
N ALA A 14 -2.67 16.13 -8.15
CA ALA A 14 -2.43 16.63 -9.49
C ALA A 14 -0.97 16.44 -9.88
N ILE A 15 -0.75 16.26 -11.18
CA ILE A 15 0.58 16.31 -11.80
C ILE A 15 0.57 17.55 -12.70
N ASP A 16 1.11 18.65 -12.21
CA ASP A 16 1.17 19.95 -12.88
C ASP A 16 2.58 20.30 -13.39
N ASN A 17 3.51 19.33 -13.32
CA ASN A 17 4.87 19.49 -13.81
C ASN A 17 4.88 19.83 -15.31
N ALA A 18 5.31 21.05 -15.64
CA ALA A 18 5.27 21.57 -17.00
C ALA A 18 6.10 20.75 -18.01
N ASP A 19 7.22 20.16 -17.59
CA ASP A 19 8.07 19.37 -18.48
C ASP A 19 7.46 18.00 -18.78
N TYR A 20 6.82 17.39 -17.77
CA TYR A 20 6.04 16.16 -17.96
C TYR A 20 4.83 16.39 -18.87
N LEU A 21 4.07 17.48 -18.64
CA LEU A 21 2.92 17.81 -19.47
C LEU A 21 3.31 18.05 -20.93
N LYS A 22 4.47 18.68 -21.19
CA LYS A 22 5.02 18.80 -22.55
C LYS A 22 5.30 17.45 -23.18
N GLN A 23 5.93 16.53 -22.45
CA GLN A 23 6.22 15.18 -22.94
C GLN A 23 4.94 14.41 -23.26
N VAL A 24 3.92 14.47 -22.40
CA VAL A 24 2.63 13.81 -22.64
C VAL A 24 1.93 14.42 -23.87
N SER A 25 1.91 15.75 -23.99
CA SER A 25 1.29 16.43 -25.15
C SER A 25 1.99 16.15 -26.49
N ALA A 26 3.26 15.72 -26.44
CA ALA A 26 4.03 15.35 -27.62
C ALA A 26 3.79 13.89 -28.07
N THR A 27 3.05 13.08 -27.30
CA THR A 27 2.73 11.69 -27.67
C THR A 27 1.64 11.63 -28.73
N GLU A 28 1.76 10.67 -29.66
CA GLU A 28 0.77 10.46 -30.73
C GLU A 28 -0.58 10.02 -30.15
N GLU A 29 -0.57 9.26 -29.06
CA GLU A 29 -1.78 8.86 -28.34
C GLU A 29 -2.54 10.04 -27.74
N TYR A 30 -1.84 11.12 -27.32
CA TYR A 30 -2.47 12.34 -26.82
C TYR A 30 -2.98 13.22 -27.95
N GLN A 31 -2.21 13.34 -29.03
CA GLN A 31 -2.57 14.13 -30.21
C GLN A 31 -3.74 13.55 -31.01
N SER A 32 -3.95 12.23 -30.93
CA SER A 32 -5.08 11.55 -31.55
C SER A 32 -6.39 11.63 -30.75
N GLN A 33 -6.38 12.17 -29.52
CA GLN A 33 -7.61 12.37 -28.73
C GLN A 33 -8.41 13.57 -29.23
N THR A 34 -9.74 13.45 -29.15
CA THR A 34 -10.62 14.59 -29.41
C THR A 34 -10.61 15.55 -28.22
N LYS A 35 -10.94 16.82 -28.48
CA LYS A 35 -11.11 17.83 -27.41
C LYS A 35 -12.13 17.40 -26.35
N GLU A 36 -13.14 16.64 -26.76
CA GLU A 36 -14.21 16.14 -25.91
C GLU A 36 -13.71 15.04 -24.97
N THR A 37 -12.86 14.11 -25.46
CA THR A 37 -12.20 13.09 -24.62
C THR A 37 -11.21 13.72 -23.65
N LEU A 38 -10.46 14.73 -24.07
CA LEU A 38 -9.54 15.45 -23.18
C LEU A 38 -10.28 16.22 -22.08
N ALA A 39 -11.45 16.80 -22.39
CA ALA A 39 -12.30 17.48 -21.42
C ALA A 39 -12.94 16.52 -20.40
N ALA A 40 -13.24 15.28 -20.80
CA ALA A 40 -13.73 14.23 -19.90
C ALA A 40 -12.66 13.74 -18.91
N GLY A 41 -11.40 14.04 -19.16
CA GLY A 41 -10.27 13.62 -18.34
C GLY A 41 -9.69 12.29 -18.79
N ILE A 42 -8.40 12.13 -18.52
CA ILE A 42 -7.63 10.96 -18.93
C ILE A 42 -7.52 9.98 -17.77
N SER A 43 -7.82 8.70 -18.02
CA SER A 43 -7.57 7.64 -17.05
C SER A 43 -6.07 7.39 -16.90
N ALA A 44 -5.59 7.39 -15.65
CA ALA A 44 -4.22 7.07 -15.29
C ALA A 44 -4.19 5.92 -14.28
N THR A 45 -3.16 5.09 -14.35
CA THR A 45 -2.92 4.03 -13.37
C THR A 45 -1.90 4.54 -12.36
N LEU A 46 -2.27 4.58 -11.09
CA LEU A 46 -1.34 4.86 -10.00
C LEU A 46 -0.81 3.54 -9.44
N ALA A 47 0.50 3.44 -9.31
CA ALA A 47 1.17 2.33 -8.66
C ALA A 47 2.21 2.88 -7.67
N LEU A 48 2.54 2.11 -6.64
CA LEU A 48 3.64 2.47 -5.77
C LEU A 48 4.97 2.34 -6.52
N PRO A 49 5.91 3.27 -6.32
CA PRO A 49 7.23 3.22 -6.97
C PRO A 49 8.06 2.01 -6.49
N GLN A 50 7.75 1.51 -5.29
CA GLN A 50 8.38 0.32 -4.71
C GLN A 50 7.28 -0.62 -4.20
N ALA A 51 7.48 -1.92 -4.40
CA ALA A 51 6.60 -2.93 -3.86
C ALA A 51 6.64 -2.90 -2.32
N ILE A 52 5.48 -2.97 -1.69
CA ILE A 52 5.39 -3.13 -0.23
C ILE A 52 5.51 -4.61 0.09
N ASN A 53 6.51 -4.98 0.88
CA ASN A 53 6.61 -6.32 1.43
C ASN A 53 5.70 -6.43 2.67
N ALA A 54 4.53 -7.04 2.50
CA ALA A 54 3.52 -7.17 3.55
C ALA A 54 3.18 -8.63 3.81
N LEU A 55 3.01 -8.96 5.09
CA LEU A 55 2.50 -10.23 5.57
C LEU A 55 0.98 -10.24 5.49
N ARG A 56 0.43 -11.35 4.98
CA ARG A 56 -1.00 -11.62 5.00
C ARG A 56 -1.33 -12.36 6.29
N VAL A 57 -2.00 -11.69 7.22
CA VAL A 57 -2.38 -12.28 8.52
C VAL A 57 -3.90 -12.28 8.69
N PRO A 58 -4.49 -13.26 9.39
CA PRO A 58 -5.90 -13.21 9.76
C PRO A 58 -6.21 -11.92 10.52
N ALA A 59 -7.35 -11.27 10.25
CA ALA A 59 -7.69 -10.00 10.92
C ALA A 59 -7.71 -10.13 12.45
N GLY A 60 -8.14 -11.28 12.97
CA GLY A 60 -8.15 -11.59 14.40
C GLY A 60 -6.79 -11.96 15.00
N ALA A 61 -5.70 -11.97 14.22
CA ALA A 61 -4.34 -12.20 14.71
C ALA A 61 -3.63 -10.89 15.13
N VAL A 62 -4.10 -9.75 14.60
CA VAL A 62 -3.54 -8.43 14.92
C VAL A 62 -4.20 -7.92 16.19
N TYR A 63 -3.39 -7.55 17.18
CA TYR A 63 -3.87 -7.05 18.47
C TYR A 63 -3.18 -5.74 18.85
N GLY A 64 -3.73 -5.07 19.87
CA GLY A 64 -3.20 -3.80 20.37
C GLY A 64 -3.19 -2.70 19.31
N ILE A 65 -4.22 -2.65 18.46
CA ILE A 65 -4.29 -1.71 17.34
C ILE A 65 -4.44 -0.28 17.87
N ASN A 66 -3.53 0.60 17.43
CA ASN A 66 -3.60 2.05 17.63
C ASN A 66 -3.35 2.75 16.29
N GLY A 67 -4.42 3.27 15.68
CA GLY A 67 -4.38 3.81 14.33
C GLY A 67 -4.02 2.74 13.30
N ASN A 68 -2.92 2.93 12.59
CA ASN A 68 -2.38 1.95 11.65
C ASN A 68 -1.30 1.04 12.25
N LYS A 69 -0.99 1.15 13.55
CA LYS A 69 0.00 0.31 14.22
C LYS A 69 -0.69 -0.79 15.02
N GLY A 70 -0.05 -1.93 15.12
CA GLY A 70 -0.48 -3.04 15.96
C GLY A 70 0.64 -4.04 16.15
N CYS A 71 0.32 -5.20 16.72
CA CYS A 71 1.27 -6.28 16.88
C CYS A 71 0.69 -7.60 16.35
N ILE A 72 1.58 -8.47 15.90
CA ILE A 72 1.31 -9.89 15.68
C ILE A 72 2.17 -10.70 16.63
N MET A 73 1.73 -11.90 16.96
CA MET A 73 2.50 -12.82 17.79
C MET A 73 2.75 -14.11 17.01
N THR A 74 3.97 -14.62 17.04
CA THR A 74 4.31 -15.93 16.49
C THR A 74 3.93 -17.05 17.49
N PRO A 75 3.80 -18.31 17.05
CA PRO A 75 3.35 -19.40 17.93
C PRO A 75 4.24 -19.69 19.15
N ASP A 76 5.51 -19.27 19.10
CA ASP A 76 6.48 -19.31 20.20
C ASP A 76 6.25 -18.22 21.27
N GLY A 77 5.32 -17.28 21.02
CA GLY A 77 4.98 -16.19 21.92
C GLY A 77 5.72 -14.87 21.65
N THR A 78 6.58 -14.82 20.63
CA THR A 78 7.32 -13.60 20.28
C THR A 78 6.39 -12.56 19.64
N SER A 79 6.39 -11.33 20.15
CA SER A 79 5.59 -10.23 19.62
C SER A 79 6.39 -9.39 18.62
N HIS A 80 5.75 -9.03 17.51
CA HIS A 80 6.32 -8.18 16.48
C HIS A 80 5.41 -6.99 16.21
N THR A 81 5.97 -5.78 16.30
CA THR A 81 5.28 -4.56 15.92
C THR A 81 5.09 -4.52 14.41
N VAL A 82 3.88 -4.18 13.99
CA VAL A 82 3.49 -4.10 12.58
C VAL A 82 2.75 -2.81 12.26
N SER A 83 2.86 -2.40 11.00
CA SER A 83 2.04 -1.35 10.39
C SER A 83 1.02 -1.98 9.45
N ILE A 84 -0.25 -1.67 9.63
CA ILE A 84 -1.35 -2.12 8.79
C ILE A 84 -1.35 -1.27 7.53
N VAL A 85 -1.01 -1.89 6.40
CA VAL A 85 -0.93 -1.24 5.09
C VAL A 85 -2.19 -1.47 4.25
N GLY A 86 -3.05 -2.41 4.67
CA GLY A 86 -4.33 -2.64 4.02
C GLY A 86 -5.09 -3.82 4.62
N SER A 87 -6.27 -4.09 4.07
CA SER A 87 -7.12 -5.21 4.46
C SER A 87 -7.85 -5.76 3.24
N SER A 88 -8.04 -7.07 3.18
CA SER A 88 -8.77 -7.73 2.10
C SER A 88 -9.47 -8.97 2.62
N LEU A 89 -10.78 -9.13 2.39
CA LEU A 89 -11.53 -10.38 2.65
C LEU A 89 -11.21 -11.07 4.01
N GLY A 90 -11.24 -10.33 5.12
CA GLY A 90 -11.00 -10.88 6.46
C GLY A 90 -9.53 -11.15 6.82
N VAL A 91 -8.59 -10.73 5.97
CA VAL A 91 -7.16 -10.67 6.29
C VAL A 91 -6.70 -9.21 6.38
N SER A 92 -5.70 -9.00 7.22
CA SER A 92 -4.93 -7.76 7.30
C SER A 92 -3.61 -7.94 6.57
N LEU A 93 -3.23 -6.93 5.79
CA LEU A 93 -1.90 -6.80 5.20
C LEU A 93 -1.07 -5.95 6.14
N VAL A 94 -0.03 -6.54 6.71
CA VAL A 94 0.78 -5.90 7.74
C VAL A 94 2.25 -5.91 7.35
N GLN A 95 2.92 -4.78 7.49
CA GLN A 95 4.35 -4.64 7.28
C GLN A 95 5.05 -4.71 8.64
N LEU A 96 6.10 -5.52 8.76
CA LEU A 96 6.91 -5.56 9.97
C LEU A 96 7.62 -4.22 10.18
N GLY A 97 7.62 -3.73 11.42
CA GLY A 97 8.38 -2.54 11.79
C GLY A 97 9.89 -2.76 11.74
N SER A 98 10.34 -3.99 11.99
CA SER A 98 11.74 -4.42 11.89
C SER A 98 11.82 -5.93 11.66
N GLY A 99 12.88 -6.38 10.98
CA GLY A 99 13.10 -7.78 10.64
C GLY A 99 12.60 -8.18 9.25
N ASP A 100 12.82 -9.45 8.90
CA ASP A 100 12.43 -10.00 7.61
C ASP A 100 11.02 -10.61 7.69
N ALA A 101 10.10 -10.08 6.89
CA ALA A 101 8.74 -10.59 6.75
C ALA A 101 8.74 -12.07 6.35
N ALA A 102 9.70 -12.52 5.54
CA ALA A 102 9.77 -13.92 5.11
C ALA A 102 10.05 -14.90 6.25
N SER A 103 10.58 -14.43 7.38
CA SER A 103 10.84 -15.27 8.56
C SER A 103 9.56 -15.64 9.33
N ILE A 104 8.47 -14.88 9.15
CA ILE A 104 7.20 -15.10 9.84
C ILE A 104 6.28 -15.96 8.96
N THR A 105 6.23 -17.26 9.26
CA THR A 105 5.41 -18.23 8.51
C THR A 105 4.08 -18.57 9.18
N SER A 106 3.92 -18.19 10.45
CA SER A 106 2.73 -18.51 11.25
C SER A 106 2.49 -17.45 12.31
N VAL A 107 1.22 -17.22 12.65
CA VAL A 107 0.80 -16.26 13.68
C VAL A 107 -0.20 -16.91 14.63
N ALA A 108 -0.12 -16.54 15.89
CA ALA A 108 -1.06 -16.95 16.93
C ALA A 108 -2.39 -16.18 16.80
N VAL A 109 -3.51 -16.86 17.07
CA VAL A 109 -4.86 -16.31 16.99
C VAL A 109 -5.66 -16.75 18.22
N GLY A 110 -6.62 -15.92 18.64
CA GLY A 110 -7.57 -16.27 19.71
C GLY A 110 -6.97 -16.17 21.10
N SER A 111 -7.16 -17.18 21.95
CA SER A 111 -6.77 -17.14 23.37
C SER A 111 -5.27 -16.94 23.60
N LYS A 112 -4.42 -17.28 22.62
CA LYS A 112 -2.96 -17.08 22.69
C LYS A 112 -2.54 -15.60 22.67
N ILE A 113 -3.37 -14.72 22.11
CA ILE A 113 -3.12 -13.27 22.06
C ILE A 113 -4.08 -12.50 22.99
N ALA A 114 -4.98 -13.20 23.68
CA ALA A 114 -5.96 -12.58 24.57
C ALA A 114 -5.24 -11.94 25.77
N GLY A 115 -5.38 -10.62 25.90
CA GLY A 115 -4.72 -9.84 26.96
C GLY A 115 -3.26 -9.47 26.66
N ALA A 116 -2.73 -9.81 25.48
CA ALA A 116 -1.42 -9.35 25.06
C ALA A 116 -1.48 -7.84 24.74
N THR A 117 -0.49 -7.09 25.23
CA THR A 117 -0.35 -5.65 24.96
C THR A 117 0.69 -5.43 23.87
N CYS A 118 0.36 -4.56 22.91
CA CYS A 118 1.31 -4.09 21.92
C CYS A 118 2.00 -2.84 22.46
N SER A 119 3.32 -2.88 22.57
CA SER A 119 4.17 -1.76 23.02
C SER A 119 4.97 -1.19 21.86
#